data_AF-A0A6G4WN73-F1
#
_entry.id   AF-A0A6G4WN73-F1
#
_cell.length_a   1.000
_cell.length_b   1.000
_cell.length_c   1.000
_cell.angle_alpha   90.00
_cell.angle_beta   90.00
_cell.angle_gamma   90.00
#
_symmetry.space_group_name_H-M   'P 1'
#
loop_
_entity.id
_entity.type
_entity.pdbx_description
1 polymer ?
#
loop_
_entity_poly.entity_id
_entity_poly.type
_entity_poly.pdbx_seq_one_letter_code
_entity_poly.pdbx_strand_id
1 'polypeptide(L)'
;MSVSDWAGSGIGWERELTALKGRLCSVFRRSEARASCGAFIDGLLSGIERKTGWLLAEQAGLERPWRMQALLGRSHWDCEMMRAVVFDYVIEALGDRSGVLVVDDTGFLKKGQHSVGVARQYSGTAGRIENCQVGVFAAYASRFGQALIDRRLYLPEAWAKDEARRRAAHIPEDVAFATKPAIARAMLADALDRGVPCAWVLADAAYGGDYQTRRMLEERRQPYVLAIRSNHTLRMLTDQGLLQTDPKEMAEELAAEAWQALPAGEGAKGLRLYDWARIALPYVVDEGFARYVLIRRSRSDPHALSFYLVFAPADATLVELAGAAGLRWTIEECFQRAKDDLGLDHCEARSWHGWHRHMTLVMAAAAFLAKLGADLRRSALGKPNETSPKSAIAA
;
A
#
# COMPACT_ATOMS: atom_id res chain seq x y z
N MET A 1 27.69 12.64 16.42
CA MET A 1 27.17 11.55 15.55
C MET A 1 28.36 10.97 14.80
N SER A 2 28.72 9.70 15.03
CA SER A 2 29.86 9.06 14.35
C SER A 2 29.51 8.73 12.90
N VAL A 3 30.52 8.65 12.02
CA VAL A 3 30.33 8.15 10.64
C VAL A 3 29.67 6.77 10.65
N SER A 4 30.05 5.91 11.59
CA SER A 4 29.46 4.58 11.77
C SER A 4 27.96 4.59 12.08
N ASP A 5 27.46 5.65 12.73
CA ASP A 5 26.06 5.74 13.17
C ASP A 5 25.13 6.11 12.00
N TRP A 6 25.53 7.09 11.17
CA TRP A 6 24.71 7.53 10.04
C TRP A 6 24.98 6.73 8.76
N ALA A 7 26.17 6.12 8.61
CA ALA A 7 26.46 5.17 7.54
C ALA A 7 25.86 3.77 7.80
N GLY A 8 25.27 3.54 8.98
CA GLY A 8 24.62 2.28 9.31
C GLY A 8 25.56 1.11 9.62
N SER A 9 26.87 1.36 9.71
CA SER A 9 27.89 0.32 9.95
C SER A 9 27.75 -0.38 11.31
N GLY A 10 26.99 0.21 12.25
CA GLY A 10 26.66 -0.41 13.54
C GLY A 10 25.44 -1.33 13.52
N ILE A 11 24.68 -1.41 12.42
CA ILE A 11 23.52 -2.29 12.32
C ILE A 11 23.98 -3.72 12.07
N GLY A 12 23.67 -4.61 13.02
CA GLY A 12 23.84 -6.05 12.86
C GLY A 12 22.78 -6.62 11.91
N TRP A 13 22.81 -6.23 10.64
CA TRP A 13 21.80 -6.59 9.64
C TRP A 13 21.64 -8.11 9.51
N GLU A 14 22.72 -8.88 9.67
CA GLU A 14 22.70 -10.34 9.68
C GLU A 14 21.88 -10.90 10.85
N ARG A 15 22.02 -10.29 12.04
CA ARG A 15 21.25 -10.65 13.23
C ARG A 15 19.78 -10.32 13.04
N GLU A 16 19.48 -9.14 12.47
CA GLU A 16 18.11 -8.74 12.17
C GLU A 16 17.46 -9.65 11.11
N LEU A 17 18.21 -10.03 10.08
CA LEU A 17 17.74 -10.96 9.04
C LEU A 17 17.48 -12.35 9.63
N THR A 18 18.37 -12.82 10.50
CA THR A 18 18.21 -14.08 11.24
C THR A 18 16.97 -14.03 12.13
N ALA A 19 16.73 -12.90 12.81
CA ALA A 19 15.55 -12.69 13.64
C ALA A 19 14.25 -12.72 12.81
N LEU A 20 14.22 -12.04 11.65
CA LEU A 20 13.08 -12.13 10.72
C LEU A 20 12.85 -13.59 10.31
N LYS A 21 13.87 -14.29 9.80
CA LYS A 21 13.75 -15.68 9.37
C LYS A 21 13.25 -16.58 10.50
N GLY A 22 13.69 -16.34 11.74
CA GLY A 22 13.19 -17.04 12.93
C GLY A 22 11.68 -16.84 13.13
N ARG A 23 11.17 -15.61 12.96
CA ARG A 23 9.72 -15.33 13.01
C ARG A 23 8.95 -16.03 11.89
N LEU A 24 9.44 -15.95 10.64
CA LEU A 24 8.81 -16.61 9.49
C LEU A 24 8.80 -18.15 9.64
N CYS A 25 9.82 -18.71 10.29
CA CYS A 25 9.92 -20.15 10.56
C CYS A 25 8.76 -20.71 11.41
N SER A 26 8.07 -19.88 12.19
CA SER A 26 6.91 -20.29 13.02
C SER A 26 5.76 -20.86 12.18
N VAL A 27 5.67 -20.50 10.91
CA VAL A 27 4.61 -20.95 9.98
C VAL A 27 4.89 -22.35 9.42
N PHE A 28 6.13 -22.83 9.53
CA PHE A 28 6.56 -24.09 8.92
C PHE A 28 6.79 -25.19 9.97
N ARG A 29 6.13 -26.33 9.79
CA ARG A 29 6.39 -27.53 10.61
C ARG A 29 7.71 -28.22 10.26
N ARG A 30 8.03 -28.30 8.97
CA ARG A 30 9.20 -29.04 8.43
C ARG A 30 10.45 -28.17 8.35
N SER A 31 11.60 -28.71 8.75
CA SER A 31 12.89 -28.02 8.72
C SER A 31 13.34 -27.70 7.29
N GLU A 32 13.03 -28.56 6.32
CA GLU A 32 13.38 -28.35 4.92
C GLU A 32 12.61 -27.17 4.31
N ALA A 33 11.36 -26.96 4.72
CA ALA A 33 10.55 -25.81 4.32
C ALA A 33 11.06 -24.51 4.97
N ARG A 34 11.46 -24.57 6.25
CA ARG A 34 12.15 -23.46 6.94
C ARG A 34 13.43 -23.04 6.21
N ALA A 35 14.29 -24.01 5.88
CA ALA A 35 15.51 -23.76 5.12
C ALA A 35 15.23 -23.17 3.73
N SER A 36 14.23 -23.70 3.02
CA SER A 36 13.84 -23.20 1.70
C SER A 36 13.28 -21.77 1.79
N CYS A 37 12.50 -21.45 2.82
CA CYS A 37 12.02 -20.09 3.06
C CYS A 37 13.19 -19.13 3.33
N GLY A 38 14.13 -19.51 4.19
CA GLY A 38 15.33 -18.71 4.45
C GLY A 38 16.13 -18.42 3.18
N ALA A 39 16.40 -19.45 2.37
CA ALA A 39 17.11 -19.31 1.10
C ALA A 39 16.32 -18.49 0.06
N PHE A 40 14.98 -18.58 0.06
CA PHE A 40 14.15 -17.75 -0.80
C PHE A 40 14.26 -16.27 -0.40
N ILE A 41 14.18 -15.94 0.88
CA ILE A 41 14.37 -14.57 1.39
C ILE A 41 15.78 -14.05 1.03
N ASP A 42 16.81 -14.87 1.18
CA ASP A 42 18.18 -14.49 0.79
C ASP A 42 18.29 -14.18 -0.71
N GLY A 43 17.67 -15.01 -1.55
CA GLY A 43 17.65 -14.78 -2.99
C GLY A 43 16.83 -13.55 -3.41
N LEU A 44 15.77 -13.21 -2.67
CA LEU A 44 15.02 -11.97 -2.88
C LEU A 44 15.88 -10.74 -2.55
N LEU A 45 16.65 -10.80 -1.46
CA LEU A 45 17.52 -9.72 -1.00
C LEU A 45 18.89 -9.65 -1.73
N SER A 46 19.19 -10.60 -2.61
CA SER A 46 20.45 -10.65 -3.34
C SER A 46 20.45 -9.74 -4.59
N GLY A 47 21.62 -9.59 -5.21
CA GLY A 47 21.78 -8.84 -6.46
C GLY A 47 21.37 -9.56 -7.75
N ILE A 48 20.71 -10.73 -7.68
CA ILE A 48 20.29 -11.44 -8.90
C ILE A 48 19.20 -10.63 -9.64
N GLU A 49 19.34 -10.50 -10.96
CA GLU A 49 18.47 -9.66 -11.80
C GLU A 49 17.01 -10.12 -11.80
N ARG A 50 16.77 -11.43 -11.90
CA ARG A 50 15.42 -12.01 -11.88
C ARG A 50 15.23 -12.97 -10.72
N LYS A 51 14.10 -12.83 -10.03
CA LYS A 51 13.72 -13.64 -8.86
C LYS A 51 12.88 -14.87 -9.25
N THR A 52 13.29 -15.58 -10.31
CA THR A 52 12.61 -16.80 -10.76
C THR A 52 12.96 -17.99 -9.87
N GLY A 53 12.13 -19.04 -9.91
CA GLY A 53 12.40 -20.25 -9.09
C GLY A 53 13.74 -20.92 -9.41
N TRP A 54 14.25 -20.75 -10.63
CA TRP A 54 15.56 -21.25 -11.06
C TRP A 54 16.71 -20.43 -10.48
N LEU A 55 16.70 -19.12 -10.72
CA LEU A 55 17.79 -18.24 -10.28
C LEU A 55 17.88 -18.14 -8.77
N LEU A 56 16.74 -18.19 -8.07
CA LEU A 56 16.72 -18.29 -6.60
C LEU A 56 17.35 -19.61 -6.11
N ALA A 57 17.15 -20.71 -6.82
CA ALA A 57 17.74 -22.00 -6.46
C ALA A 57 19.25 -22.01 -6.70
N GLU A 58 19.71 -21.49 -7.84
CA GLU A 58 21.13 -21.34 -8.17
C GLU A 58 21.85 -20.44 -7.16
N GLN A 59 21.25 -19.29 -6.83
CA GLN A 59 21.76 -18.38 -5.79
C GLN A 59 21.89 -19.08 -4.42
N ALA A 60 21.01 -20.04 -4.13
CA ALA A 60 21.04 -20.83 -2.91
C ALA A 60 21.98 -22.06 -2.99
N GLY A 61 22.73 -22.23 -4.08
CA GLY A 61 23.63 -23.36 -4.30
C GLY A 61 22.91 -24.69 -4.58
N LEU A 62 21.66 -24.65 -5.06
CA LEU A 62 20.90 -25.84 -5.39
C LEU A 62 21.00 -26.17 -6.88
N GLU A 63 21.21 -27.45 -7.21
CA GLU A 63 21.32 -27.91 -8.60
C GLU A 63 20.02 -27.76 -9.41
N ARG A 64 18.87 -27.67 -8.74
CA ARG A 64 17.54 -27.73 -9.38
C ARG A 64 16.52 -26.82 -8.71
N PRO A 65 15.51 -26.28 -9.44
CA PRO A 65 14.54 -25.31 -8.93
C PRO A 65 13.49 -25.90 -7.97
N TRP A 66 13.53 -27.22 -7.74
CA TRP A 66 12.43 -27.96 -7.13
C TRP A 66 12.10 -27.53 -5.71
N ARG A 67 13.08 -27.10 -4.92
CA ARG A 67 12.84 -26.59 -3.56
C ARG A 67 12.10 -25.26 -3.57
N MET A 68 12.51 -24.33 -4.42
CA MET A 68 11.84 -23.02 -4.58
C MET A 68 10.41 -23.19 -5.11
N GLN A 69 10.25 -24.04 -6.13
CA GLN A 69 8.92 -24.37 -6.67
C GLN A 69 8.05 -25.14 -5.67
N ALA A 70 8.63 -26.05 -4.88
CA ALA A 70 7.91 -26.75 -3.84
C ALA A 70 7.48 -25.80 -2.73
N LEU A 71 8.32 -24.84 -2.32
CA LEU A 71 7.96 -23.84 -1.31
C LEU A 71 6.69 -23.10 -1.72
N LEU A 72 6.60 -22.64 -2.98
CA LEU A 72 5.44 -21.89 -3.47
C LEU A 72 4.23 -22.80 -3.76
N GLY A 73 4.42 -23.94 -4.41
CA GLY A 73 3.32 -24.80 -4.86
C GLY A 73 3.01 -25.96 -3.92
N ARG A 74 3.94 -26.91 -3.82
CA ARG A 74 3.67 -28.26 -3.27
C ARG A 74 3.75 -28.37 -1.74
N SER A 75 4.39 -27.41 -1.07
CA SER A 75 4.58 -27.46 0.38
C SER A 75 3.31 -27.04 1.11
N HIS A 76 3.07 -27.64 2.27
CA HIS A 76 1.95 -27.30 3.14
C HIS A 76 2.40 -26.30 4.21
N TRP A 77 1.98 -25.05 4.03
CA TRP A 77 2.10 -23.97 5.02
C TRP A 77 1.04 -22.91 4.74
N ASP A 78 0.65 -22.21 5.80
CA ASP A 78 -0.44 -21.24 5.80
C ASP A 78 0.07 -19.85 5.37
N CYS A 79 -0.40 -19.41 4.22
CA CYS A 79 -0.01 -18.12 3.64
C CYS A 79 -0.60 -16.93 4.41
N GLU A 80 -1.78 -17.09 5.02
CA GLU A 80 -2.42 -16.06 5.81
C GLU A 80 -1.76 -15.91 7.17
N MET A 81 -1.33 -17.02 7.78
CA MET A 81 -0.48 -16.97 8.97
C MET A 81 0.85 -16.25 8.69
N MET A 82 1.47 -16.53 7.53
CA MET A 82 2.67 -15.80 7.11
C MET A 82 2.40 -14.31 6.85
N ARG A 83 1.26 -13.95 6.24
CA ARG A 83 0.82 -12.56 6.09
C ARG A 83 0.73 -11.87 7.45
N ALA A 84 0.13 -12.53 8.45
CA ALA A 84 -0.01 -11.99 9.79
C ALA A 84 1.35 -11.72 10.45
N VAL A 85 2.31 -12.65 10.33
CA VAL A 85 3.68 -12.44 10.81
C VAL A 85 4.34 -11.23 10.13
N VAL A 86 4.18 -11.09 8.82
CA VAL A 86 4.72 -9.94 8.07
C VAL A 86 4.06 -8.64 8.50
N PHE A 87 2.74 -8.65 8.67
CA PHE A 87 2.00 -7.50 9.17
C PHE A 87 2.52 -7.06 10.54
N ASP A 88 2.64 -7.99 11.49
CA ASP A 88 3.09 -7.68 12.85
C ASP A 88 4.51 -7.12 12.84
N TYR A 89 5.38 -7.72 12.03
CA TYR A 89 6.74 -7.23 11.83
C TYR A 89 6.78 -5.79 11.27
N VAL A 90 5.90 -5.46 10.32
CA VAL A 90 5.79 -4.09 9.77
C VAL A 90 5.26 -3.11 10.82
N ILE A 91 4.19 -3.46 11.53
CA ILE A 91 3.56 -2.57 12.52
C ILE A 91 4.46 -2.34 13.72
N GLU A 92 5.18 -3.37 14.20
CA GLU A 92 6.22 -3.20 15.22
C GLU A 92 7.34 -2.25 14.74
N ALA A 93 7.73 -2.36 13.46
CA ALA A 93 8.82 -1.57 12.91
C ALA A 93 8.43 -0.13 12.57
N LEU A 94 7.20 0.12 12.10
CA LEU A 94 6.79 1.40 11.51
C LEU A 94 5.65 2.08 12.27
N GLY A 95 4.98 1.37 13.18
CA GLY A 95 3.80 1.84 13.90
C GLY A 95 3.99 3.22 14.54
N ASP A 96 3.08 4.14 14.24
CA ASP A 96 3.08 5.50 14.75
C ASP A 96 1.65 6.04 14.67
N ARG A 97 1.22 6.85 15.65
CA ARG A 97 -0.13 7.44 15.65
C ARG A 97 -0.40 8.30 14.42
N SER A 98 0.64 8.92 13.84
CA SER A 98 0.53 9.71 12.61
C SER A 98 0.66 8.86 11.33
N GLY A 99 0.68 7.53 11.45
CA GLY A 99 0.76 6.62 10.32
C GLY A 99 -0.46 6.71 9.41
N VAL A 100 -0.31 6.20 8.18
CA VAL A 100 -1.38 6.16 7.19
C VAL A 100 -1.51 4.76 6.61
N LEU A 101 -2.75 4.37 6.33
CA LEU A 101 -3.09 3.18 5.57
C LEU A 101 -3.42 3.59 4.14
N VAL A 102 -2.77 2.95 3.17
CA VAL A 102 -2.96 3.23 1.75
C VAL A 102 -3.39 1.97 1.04
N VAL A 103 -4.43 2.02 0.22
CA VAL A 103 -4.84 0.92 -0.65
C VAL A 103 -4.73 1.32 -2.12
N ASP A 104 -4.21 0.39 -2.91
CA ASP A 104 -4.05 0.54 -4.35
C ASP A 104 -3.90 -0.83 -5.00
N ASP A 105 -4.06 -0.92 -6.32
CA ASP A 105 -3.77 -2.14 -7.07
C ASP A 105 -2.61 -2.01 -8.04
N THR A 106 -2.00 -3.15 -8.32
CA THR A 106 -0.94 -3.21 -9.33
C THR A 106 -1.11 -4.42 -10.24
N GLY A 107 -0.77 -4.21 -11.51
CA GLY A 107 -0.88 -5.21 -12.55
C GLY A 107 0.42 -5.99 -12.75
N PHE A 108 0.28 -7.27 -13.09
CA PHE A 108 1.36 -8.19 -13.42
C PHE A 108 1.11 -8.78 -14.81
N LEU A 109 1.90 -8.36 -15.80
CA LEU A 109 1.75 -8.83 -17.17
C LEU A 109 1.98 -10.33 -17.27
N LYS A 110 1.15 -11.02 -18.04
CA LYS A 110 1.27 -12.46 -18.27
C LYS A 110 1.09 -12.80 -19.74
N LYS A 111 1.82 -13.83 -20.18
CA LYS A 111 1.63 -14.46 -21.49
C LYS A 111 0.86 -15.78 -21.27
N GLY A 112 -0.28 -15.93 -21.94
CA GLY A 112 -1.14 -17.12 -21.83
C GLY A 112 -2.31 -16.99 -20.85
N GLN A 113 -3.06 -18.07 -20.68
CA GLN A 113 -4.37 -18.08 -20.00
C GLN A 113 -4.42 -18.92 -18.70
N HIS A 114 -3.29 -19.51 -18.31
CA HIS A 114 -3.25 -20.50 -17.22
C HIS A 114 -2.87 -19.93 -15.85
N SER A 115 -2.30 -18.73 -15.76
CA SER A 115 -2.05 -18.10 -14.47
C SER A 115 -3.36 -17.68 -13.82
N VAL A 116 -3.57 -18.06 -12.57
CA VAL A 116 -4.77 -17.73 -11.79
C VAL A 116 -5.20 -16.26 -11.93
N GLY A 117 -6.47 -16.01 -12.21
CA GLY A 117 -7.00 -14.64 -12.31
C GLY A 117 -6.47 -13.81 -13.49
N VAL A 118 -5.73 -14.39 -14.43
CA VAL A 118 -5.27 -13.66 -15.62
C VAL A 118 -6.44 -13.35 -16.56
N ALA A 119 -6.60 -12.08 -16.93
CA ALA A 119 -7.58 -11.64 -17.90
C ALA A 119 -7.09 -10.39 -18.64
N ARG A 120 -7.76 -10.06 -19.76
CA ARG A 120 -7.60 -8.76 -20.39
C ARG A 120 -8.31 -7.71 -19.54
N GLN A 121 -7.53 -6.91 -18.83
CA GLN A 121 -8.02 -5.85 -17.95
C GLN A 121 -7.07 -4.67 -17.97
N TYR A 122 -7.55 -3.50 -17.54
CA TYR A 122 -6.70 -2.32 -17.45
C TYR A 122 -5.59 -2.58 -16.43
N SER A 123 -4.34 -2.45 -16.86
CA SER A 123 -3.16 -2.53 -16.00
C SER A 123 -2.62 -1.12 -15.83
N GLY A 124 -2.66 -0.60 -14.59
CA GLY A 124 -2.07 0.69 -14.27
C GLY A 124 -0.59 0.76 -14.67
N THR A 125 0.15 -0.35 -14.48
CA THR A 125 1.56 -0.46 -14.87
C THR A 125 1.79 -0.39 -16.38
N ALA A 126 0.85 -0.89 -17.20
CA ALA A 126 0.98 -0.85 -18.66
C ALA A 126 0.30 0.37 -19.30
N GLY A 127 -0.50 1.12 -18.52
CA GLY A 127 -1.30 2.26 -19.00
C GLY A 127 -2.40 1.87 -20.00
N ARG A 128 -2.66 0.57 -20.21
CA ARG A 128 -3.59 0.06 -21.23
C ARG A 128 -4.20 -1.29 -20.83
N ILE A 129 -5.18 -1.74 -21.60
CA ILE A 129 -5.81 -3.05 -21.43
C ILE A 129 -4.87 -4.13 -21.94
N GLU A 130 -4.39 -4.97 -21.03
CA GLU A 130 -3.47 -6.07 -21.32
C GLU A 130 -3.87 -7.34 -20.60
N ASN A 131 -3.33 -8.46 -21.07
CA ASN A 131 -3.46 -9.73 -20.36
C ASN A 131 -2.58 -9.72 -19.10
N CYS A 132 -3.21 -9.59 -17.93
CA CYS A 132 -2.51 -9.44 -16.67
C CYS A 132 -3.29 -10.04 -15.50
N GLN A 133 -2.57 -10.32 -14.43
CA GLN A 133 -3.15 -10.48 -13.08
C GLN A 133 -3.17 -9.11 -12.42
N VAL A 134 -4.13 -8.87 -11.51
CA VAL A 134 -4.16 -7.66 -10.69
C VAL A 134 -4.21 -8.05 -9.23
N GLY A 135 -3.31 -7.54 -8.43
CA GLY A 135 -3.36 -7.66 -6.97
C GLY A 135 -3.77 -6.33 -6.34
N VAL A 136 -4.71 -6.38 -5.40
CA VAL A 136 -5.02 -5.27 -4.50
C VAL A 136 -4.11 -5.40 -3.29
N PHE A 137 -3.46 -4.30 -2.89
CA PHE A 137 -2.51 -4.28 -1.79
C PHE A 137 -2.90 -3.19 -0.79
N ALA A 138 -2.55 -3.42 0.47
CA ALA A 138 -2.55 -2.39 1.50
C ALA A 138 -1.12 -2.13 1.93
N ALA A 139 -0.76 -0.86 2.04
CA ALA A 139 0.51 -0.38 2.58
C ALA A 139 0.28 0.40 3.87
N TYR A 140 1.24 0.29 4.77
CA TYR A 140 1.34 1.14 5.94
C TYR A 140 2.55 2.05 5.78
N ALA A 141 2.37 3.34 6.03
CA ALA A 141 3.44 4.33 5.98
C ALA A 141 3.42 5.23 7.22
N SER A 142 4.59 5.63 7.68
CA SER A 142 4.78 6.62 8.74
C SER A 142 6.07 7.38 8.52
N ARG A 143 6.42 8.27 9.45
CA ARG A 143 7.73 8.95 9.46
C ARG A 143 8.93 7.98 9.53
N PHE A 144 8.71 6.72 9.89
CA PHE A 144 9.76 5.71 9.96
C PHE A 144 9.99 4.97 8.64
N GLY A 145 9.08 5.09 7.66
CA GLY A 145 9.14 4.40 6.38
C GLY A 145 7.79 3.83 5.97
N GLN A 146 7.81 2.98 4.95
CA GLN A 146 6.62 2.40 4.35
C GLN A 146 6.85 0.95 3.93
N ALA A 147 5.83 0.12 4.06
CA ALA A 147 5.84 -1.28 3.63
C ALA A 147 4.42 -1.78 3.32
N LEU A 148 4.33 -2.80 2.47
CA LEU A 148 3.09 -3.53 2.21
C LEU A 148 2.73 -4.41 3.42
N ILE A 149 1.47 -4.41 3.83
CA ILE A 149 0.95 -5.18 4.97
C ILE A 149 -0.08 -6.25 4.57
N ASP A 150 -0.69 -6.13 3.39
CA ASP A 150 -1.69 -7.09 2.89
C ASP A 150 -1.64 -7.20 1.35
N ARG A 151 -2.04 -8.36 0.82
CA ARG A 151 -2.26 -8.60 -0.62
C ARG A 151 -3.46 -9.49 -0.83
N ARG A 152 -4.24 -9.20 -1.88
CA ARG A 152 -5.32 -10.09 -2.37
C ARG A 152 -5.35 -10.08 -3.88
N LEU A 153 -5.41 -11.26 -4.48
CA LEU A 153 -5.56 -11.37 -5.93
C LEU A 153 -6.99 -10.99 -6.33
N TYR A 154 -7.14 -10.04 -7.25
CA TYR A 154 -8.43 -9.80 -7.88
C TYR A 154 -8.76 -10.95 -8.83
N LEU A 155 -9.85 -11.68 -8.53
CA LEU A 155 -10.36 -12.77 -9.35
C LEU A 155 -11.45 -12.24 -10.29
N PRO A 156 -11.21 -12.13 -11.61
CA PRO A 156 -12.23 -11.65 -12.54
C PRO A 156 -13.46 -12.55 -12.54
N GLU A 157 -14.64 -12.00 -12.82
CA GLU A 157 -15.90 -12.74 -12.80
C GLU A 157 -15.89 -13.97 -13.72
N ALA A 158 -15.26 -13.86 -14.89
CA ALA A 158 -15.07 -14.97 -15.82
C ALA A 158 -14.25 -16.14 -15.23
N TRP A 159 -13.32 -15.87 -14.30
CA TRP A 159 -12.63 -16.92 -13.55
C TRP A 159 -13.47 -17.43 -12.39
N ALA A 160 -14.16 -16.53 -11.68
CA ALA A 160 -14.98 -16.90 -10.53
C ALA A 160 -16.12 -17.85 -10.90
N LYS A 161 -16.62 -17.79 -12.13
CA LYS A 161 -17.69 -18.65 -12.68
C LYS A 161 -17.20 -19.90 -13.42
N ASP A 162 -15.90 -20.05 -13.65
CA ASP A 162 -15.33 -21.18 -14.38
C ASP A 162 -14.76 -22.22 -13.41
N GLU A 163 -15.56 -23.25 -13.10
CA GLU A 163 -15.16 -24.30 -12.17
C GLU A 163 -13.90 -25.06 -12.60
N ALA A 164 -13.71 -25.28 -13.91
CA ALA A 164 -12.57 -26.02 -14.41
C ALA A 164 -11.28 -25.23 -14.16
N ARG A 165 -11.29 -23.92 -14.44
CA ARG A 165 -10.16 -23.02 -14.15
C ARG A 165 -9.92 -22.87 -12.64
N ARG A 166 -10.99 -22.78 -11.84
CA ARG A 166 -10.88 -22.73 -10.37
C ARG A 166 -10.18 -23.97 -9.81
N ARG A 167 -10.63 -25.17 -10.22
CA ARG A 167 -10.00 -26.45 -9.81
C ARG A 167 -8.55 -26.53 -10.28
N ALA A 168 -8.27 -26.22 -11.54
CA ALA A 168 -6.91 -26.29 -12.10
C ALA A 168 -5.93 -25.32 -11.44
N ALA A 169 -6.39 -24.15 -11.00
CA ALA A 169 -5.59 -23.17 -10.29
C ALA A 169 -5.62 -23.31 -8.76
N HIS A 170 -6.31 -24.32 -8.21
CA HIS A 170 -6.47 -24.53 -6.77
C HIS A 170 -7.06 -23.32 -6.03
N ILE A 171 -8.07 -22.67 -6.62
CA ILE A 171 -8.80 -21.58 -5.98
C ILE A 171 -9.69 -22.18 -4.88
N PRO A 172 -9.63 -21.68 -3.62
CA PRO A 172 -10.50 -22.13 -2.54
C PRO A 172 -11.99 -22.01 -2.89
N GLU A 173 -12.82 -22.92 -2.37
CA GLU A 173 -14.25 -23.00 -2.71
C GLU A 173 -15.02 -21.76 -2.29
N ASP A 174 -14.66 -21.17 -1.16
CA ASP A 174 -15.25 -19.97 -0.55
C ASP A 174 -14.88 -18.66 -1.27
N VAL A 175 -13.87 -18.68 -2.14
CA VAL A 175 -13.49 -17.49 -2.92
C VAL A 175 -14.51 -17.22 -4.01
N ALA A 176 -15.35 -16.22 -3.80
CA ALA A 176 -16.30 -15.70 -4.79
C ALA A 176 -15.74 -14.48 -5.55
N PHE A 177 -16.48 -14.02 -6.56
CA PHE A 177 -16.19 -12.73 -7.19
C PHE A 177 -16.38 -11.60 -6.18
N ALA A 178 -15.40 -10.69 -6.10
CA ALA A 178 -15.48 -9.45 -5.35
C ALA A 178 -14.88 -8.32 -6.19
N THR A 179 -15.51 -7.14 -6.16
CA THR A 179 -14.96 -5.95 -6.82
C THR A 179 -13.70 -5.50 -6.10
N LYS A 180 -12.78 -4.82 -6.80
CA LYS A 180 -11.56 -4.28 -6.15
C LYS A 180 -11.88 -3.40 -4.95
N PRO A 181 -12.89 -2.48 -4.98
CA PRO A 181 -13.28 -1.74 -3.78
C PRO A 181 -13.79 -2.61 -2.63
N ALA A 182 -14.54 -3.69 -2.90
CA ALA A 182 -14.95 -4.62 -1.85
C ALA A 182 -13.75 -5.34 -1.22
N ILE A 183 -12.76 -5.72 -2.03
CA ILE A 183 -11.49 -6.31 -1.56
C ILE A 183 -10.73 -5.32 -0.67
N ALA A 184 -10.53 -4.09 -1.16
CA ALA A 184 -9.83 -3.04 -0.42
C ALA A 184 -10.55 -2.70 0.89
N ARG A 185 -11.88 -2.59 0.89
CA ARG A 185 -12.68 -2.37 2.09
C ARG A 185 -12.46 -3.46 3.14
N ALA A 186 -12.44 -4.73 2.74
CA ALA A 186 -12.17 -5.83 3.65
C ALA A 186 -10.75 -5.77 4.23
N MET A 187 -9.74 -5.45 3.40
CA MET A 187 -8.36 -5.27 3.86
C MET A 187 -8.22 -4.11 4.87
N LEU A 188 -8.91 -2.99 4.62
CA LEU A 188 -8.95 -1.84 5.52
C LEU A 188 -9.64 -2.20 6.84
N ALA A 189 -10.80 -2.85 6.78
CA ALA A 189 -11.52 -3.29 7.96
C ALA A 189 -10.66 -4.24 8.80
N ASP A 190 -10.02 -5.24 8.19
CA ASP A 190 -9.16 -6.19 8.90
C ASP A 190 -7.94 -5.51 9.55
N ALA A 191 -7.36 -4.48 8.91
CA ALA A 191 -6.26 -3.73 9.50
C ALA A 191 -6.71 -2.87 10.70
N LEU A 192 -7.86 -2.19 10.57
CA LEU A 192 -8.42 -1.33 11.62
C LEU A 192 -8.94 -2.14 12.81
N ASP A 193 -9.61 -3.27 12.56
CA ASP A 193 -10.14 -4.15 13.61
C ASP A 193 -9.01 -4.84 14.39
N ARG A 194 -7.80 -4.92 13.81
CA ARG A 194 -6.56 -5.34 14.49
C ARG A 194 -5.86 -4.21 15.25
N GLY A 195 -6.40 -2.99 15.24
CA GLY A 195 -5.89 -1.85 15.99
C GLY A 195 -4.64 -1.21 15.42
N VAL A 196 -4.45 -1.23 14.09
CA VAL A 196 -3.33 -0.51 13.46
C VAL A 196 -3.40 0.98 13.82
N PRO A 197 -2.32 1.57 14.33
CA PRO A 197 -2.30 3.00 14.59
C PRO A 197 -2.24 3.76 13.26
N CYS A 198 -3.34 4.38 12.84
CA CYS A 198 -3.34 5.24 11.66
C CYS A 198 -4.22 6.49 11.84
N ALA A 199 -3.66 7.64 11.50
CA ALA A 199 -4.38 8.90 11.44
C ALA A 199 -5.26 9.00 10.19
N TRP A 200 -4.83 8.42 9.06
CA TRP A 200 -5.51 8.57 7.77
C TRP A 200 -5.60 7.27 6.97
N VAL A 201 -6.72 7.07 6.30
CA VAL A 201 -6.88 6.10 5.21
C VAL A 201 -6.87 6.83 3.87
N LEU A 202 -6.07 6.33 2.93
CA LEU A 202 -5.80 6.95 1.64
C LEU A 202 -6.06 5.94 0.51
N ALA A 203 -6.67 6.40 -0.58
CA ALA A 203 -6.85 5.58 -1.78
C ALA A 203 -7.00 6.43 -3.03
N ASP A 204 -6.82 5.80 -4.19
CA ASP A 204 -7.01 6.44 -5.49
C ASP A 204 -8.50 6.56 -5.90
N ALA A 205 -8.73 7.09 -7.10
CA ALA A 205 -10.08 7.32 -7.62
C ALA A 205 -10.84 6.04 -8.04
N ALA A 206 -10.16 4.90 -8.17
CA ALA A 206 -10.82 3.61 -8.38
C ALA A 206 -11.51 3.11 -7.09
N TYR A 207 -11.00 3.51 -5.93
CA TYR A 207 -11.53 3.12 -4.62
C TYR A 207 -12.39 4.21 -3.96
N GLY A 208 -11.99 5.49 -4.07
CA GLY A 208 -12.59 6.56 -3.28
C GLY A 208 -14.04 6.90 -3.61
N GLY A 209 -14.56 6.42 -4.74
CA GLY A 209 -15.97 6.51 -5.12
C GLY A 209 -16.90 5.52 -4.38
N ASP A 210 -16.35 4.50 -3.71
CA ASP A 210 -17.14 3.45 -3.04
C ASP A 210 -17.75 3.96 -1.73
N TYR A 211 -19.07 4.20 -1.76
CA TYR A 211 -19.83 4.65 -0.59
C TYR A 211 -19.71 3.70 0.60
N GLN A 212 -19.72 2.38 0.36
CA GLN A 212 -19.64 1.39 1.43
C GLN A 212 -18.30 1.47 2.19
N THR A 213 -17.19 1.73 1.49
CA THR A 213 -15.88 1.96 2.11
C THR A 213 -15.90 3.23 2.96
N ARG A 214 -16.41 4.34 2.43
CA ARG A 214 -16.49 5.62 3.18
C ARG A 214 -17.33 5.47 4.45
N ARG A 215 -18.51 4.86 4.33
CA ARG A 215 -19.39 4.60 5.47
C ARG A 215 -18.72 3.74 6.54
N MET A 216 -18.04 2.66 6.14
CA MET A 216 -17.32 1.77 7.06
C MET A 216 -16.24 2.52 7.87
N LEU A 217 -15.52 3.46 7.22
CA LEU A 217 -14.51 4.29 7.87
C LEU A 217 -15.13 5.33 8.81
N GLU A 218 -16.22 5.99 8.39
CA GLU A 218 -16.93 6.97 9.22
C GLU A 218 -17.57 6.34 10.46
N GLU A 219 -18.16 5.14 10.34
CA GLU A 219 -18.69 4.37 11.47
C GLU A 219 -17.60 4.03 12.50
N ARG A 220 -16.34 3.92 12.05
CA ARG A 220 -15.15 3.74 12.90
C ARG A 220 -14.51 5.06 13.34
N ARG A 221 -15.06 6.21 12.95
CA ARG A 221 -14.46 7.54 13.13
C ARG A 221 -13.02 7.62 12.61
N GLN A 222 -12.71 6.87 11.56
CA GLN A 222 -11.39 6.82 10.96
C GLN A 222 -11.29 7.90 9.87
N PRO A 223 -10.42 8.91 10.03
CA PRO A 223 -10.25 9.94 9.00
C PRO A 223 -9.74 9.35 7.68
N TYR A 224 -10.15 9.96 6.58
CA TYR A 224 -9.72 9.56 5.25
C TYR A 224 -9.53 10.75 4.29
N VAL A 225 -8.67 10.54 3.31
CA VAL A 225 -8.60 11.35 2.08
C VAL A 225 -8.59 10.39 0.90
N LEU A 226 -9.75 10.23 0.25
CA LEU A 226 -9.90 9.29 -0.86
C LEU A 226 -10.08 10.07 -2.16
N ALA A 227 -9.22 9.82 -3.15
CA ALA A 227 -9.36 10.46 -4.45
C ALA A 227 -10.66 10.04 -5.13
N ILE A 228 -11.22 10.92 -5.93
CA ILE A 228 -12.43 10.67 -6.71
C ILE A 228 -12.28 11.26 -8.12
N ARG A 229 -13.14 10.80 -9.03
CA ARG A 229 -13.22 11.38 -10.38
C ARG A 229 -13.83 12.77 -10.32
N SER A 230 -13.47 13.61 -11.27
CA SER A 230 -13.99 14.97 -11.41
C SER A 230 -15.51 15.02 -11.56
N ASN A 231 -16.11 13.99 -12.19
CA ASN A 231 -17.55 13.85 -12.41
C ASN A 231 -18.25 12.97 -11.35
N HIS A 232 -17.65 12.81 -10.16
CA HIS A 232 -18.30 12.04 -9.08
C HIS A 232 -19.55 12.77 -8.62
N THR A 233 -20.72 12.14 -8.75
CA THR A 233 -21.99 12.78 -8.40
C THR A 233 -22.10 13.00 -6.89
N LEU A 234 -22.29 14.25 -6.50
CA LEU A 234 -22.59 14.68 -5.13
C LEU A 234 -24.05 15.13 -5.06
N ARG A 235 -24.75 14.72 -4.00
CA ARG A 235 -26.17 15.04 -3.78
C ARG A 235 -26.36 15.60 -2.39
N MET A 236 -26.63 16.90 -2.30
CA MET A 236 -26.73 17.65 -1.06
C MET A 236 -28.15 18.16 -0.88
N LEU A 237 -28.68 18.08 0.34
CA LEU A 237 -29.93 18.75 0.67
C LEU A 237 -29.59 20.19 1.08
N THR A 238 -30.18 21.15 0.40
CA THR A 238 -30.06 22.59 0.69
C THR A 238 -31.43 23.18 1.02
N ASP A 239 -31.46 24.42 1.49
CA ASP A 239 -32.71 25.15 1.75
C ASP A 239 -33.58 25.30 0.49
N GLN A 240 -32.99 25.16 -0.70
CA GLN A 240 -33.66 25.24 -2.01
C GLN A 240 -34.03 23.87 -2.58
N GLY A 241 -33.78 22.78 -1.85
CA GLY A 241 -34.09 21.40 -2.25
C GLY A 241 -32.87 20.52 -2.48
N LEU A 242 -33.02 19.46 -3.27
CA LEU A 242 -31.92 18.54 -3.57
C LEU A 242 -31.02 19.13 -4.66
N LEU A 243 -29.81 19.53 -4.29
CA LEU A 243 -28.76 19.92 -5.22
C LEU A 243 -27.97 18.70 -5.68
N GLN A 244 -27.82 18.54 -6.99
CA GLN A 244 -26.90 17.57 -7.58
C GLN A 244 -25.78 18.34 -8.32
N THR A 245 -24.53 18.03 -7.99
CA THR A 245 -23.34 18.65 -8.60
C THR A 245 -22.20 17.63 -8.67
N ASP A 246 -21.02 18.06 -9.13
CA ASP A 246 -19.80 17.29 -9.10
C ASP A 246 -18.59 18.15 -8.64
N PRO A 247 -17.46 17.53 -8.22
CA PRO A 247 -16.30 18.25 -7.76
C PRO A 247 -15.74 19.27 -8.75
N LYS A 248 -15.91 19.04 -10.06
CA LYS A 248 -15.40 19.95 -11.09
C LYS A 248 -16.21 21.24 -11.11
N GLU A 249 -17.53 21.14 -11.17
CA GLU A 249 -18.43 22.31 -11.08
C GLU A 249 -18.16 23.11 -9.81
N MET A 250 -18.06 22.42 -8.66
CA MET A 250 -17.75 23.05 -7.38
C MET A 250 -16.39 23.80 -7.39
N ALA A 251 -15.41 23.32 -8.14
CA ALA A 251 -14.10 23.97 -8.25
C ALA A 251 -14.11 25.18 -9.19
N GLU A 252 -14.99 25.22 -10.19
CA GLU A 252 -15.15 26.35 -11.11
C GLU A 252 -15.76 27.57 -10.40
N GLU A 253 -16.53 27.36 -9.33
CA GLU A 253 -17.14 28.41 -8.50
C GLU A 253 -16.20 29.00 -7.44
N LEU A 254 -15.00 28.43 -7.25
CA LEU A 254 -14.06 28.91 -6.24
C LEU A 254 -13.38 30.23 -6.63
N ALA A 255 -13.45 31.20 -5.73
CA ALA A 255 -12.68 32.44 -5.82
C ALA A 255 -11.16 32.17 -5.77
N ALA A 256 -10.36 33.08 -6.34
CA ALA A 256 -8.91 32.93 -6.43
C ALA A 256 -8.24 32.83 -5.04
N GLU A 257 -8.81 33.53 -4.05
CA GLU A 257 -8.33 33.63 -2.68
C GLU A 257 -8.57 32.34 -1.87
N ALA A 258 -9.43 31.45 -2.35
CA ALA A 258 -9.69 30.15 -1.70
C ALA A 258 -8.51 29.17 -1.86
N TRP A 259 -7.60 29.45 -2.79
CA TRP A 259 -6.47 28.58 -3.12
C TRP A 259 -5.23 28.93 -2.30
N GLN A 260 -4.60 27.91 -1.72
CA GLN A 260 -3.35 28.06 -0.96
C GLN A 260 -2.26 27.14 -1.51
N ALA A 261 -1.07 27.69 -1.72
CA ALA A 261 0.08 26.93 -2.16
C ALA A 261 0.67 26.11 -1.00
N LEU A 262 0.56 24.78 -1.07
CA LEU A 262 1.01 23.88 0.00
C LEU A 262 1.78 22.67 -0.55
N PRO A 263 2.76 22.14 0.21
CA PRO A 263 3.50 20.96 -0.16
C PRO A 263 2.66 19.68 0.03
N ALA A 264 2.81 18.73 -0.90
CA ALA A 264 2.22 17.40 -0.85
C ALA A 264 3.31 16.32 -0.66
N GLY A 265 4.22 16.58 0.28
CA GLY A 265 5.40 15.76 0.54
C GLY A 265 6.61 16.07 -0.34
N GLU A 266 7.72 15.41 -0.03
CA GLU A 266 8.98 15.51 -0.77
C GLU A 266 8.91 14.73 -2.09
N GLY A 267 9.62 15.23 -3.10
CA GLY A 267 9.90 14.54 -4.36
C GLY A 267 11.38 14.64 -4.71
N ALA A 268 11.78 14.01 -5.82
CA ALA A 268 13.18 13.95 -6.24
C ALA A 268 13.86 15.33 -6.46
N LYS A 269 13.07 16.41 -6.63
CA LYS A 269 13.53 17.78 -6.83
C LYS A 269 13.17 18.72 -5.67
N GLY A 270 12.86 18.18 -4.48
CA GLY A 270 12.39 18.94 -3.32
C GLY A 270 10.88 18.84 -3.11
N LEU A 271 10.29 19.78 -2.38
CA LEU A 271 8.87 19.76 -2.03
C LEU A 271 7.97 19.82 -3.27
N ARG A 272 6.99 18.92 -3.36
CA ARG A 272 5.99 18.93 -4.42
C ARG A 272 4.90 19.95 -4.07
N LEU A 273 5.00 21.15 -4.64
CA LEU A 273 4.05 22.23 -4.39
C LEU A 273 2.85 22.17 -5.32
N TYR A 274 1.65 22.27 -4.76
CA TYR A 274 0.38 22.39 -5.47
C TYR A 274 -0.46 23.51 -4.86
N ASP A 275 -1.43 24.01 -5.62
CA ASP A 275 -2.46 24.87 -5.04
C ASP A 275 -3.59 23.98 -4.52
N TRP A 276 -4.04 24.23 -3.29
CA TRP A 276 -5.07 23.46 -2.62
C TRP A 276 -6.25 24.34 -2.21
N ALA A 277 -7.44 23.79 -2.31
CA ALA A 277 -8.66 24.38 -1.78
C ALA A 277 -9.51 23.28 -1.11
N ARG A 278 -10.38 23.66 -0.18
CA ARG A 278 -11.38 22.76 0.40
C ARG A 278 -12.75 23.41 0.42
N ILE A 279 -13.77 22.60 0.19
CA ILE A 279 -15.18 22.99 0.29
C ILE A 279 -15.84 22.10 1.33
N ALA A 280 -16.43 22.70 2.36
CA ALA A 280 -17.17 21.96 3.37
C ALA A 280 -18.48 21.42 2.77
N LEU A 281 -18.79 20.16 3.06
CA LEU A 281 -20.04 19.54 2.62
C LEU A 281 -21.09 19.65 3.74
N PRO A 282 -22.32 20.09 3.45
CA PRO A 282 -23.37 20.39 4.45
C PRO A 282 -24.04 19.12 5.01
N TYR A 283 -23.40 17.96 4.94
CA TYR A 283 -23.98 16.73 5.46
C TYR A 283 -23.91 16.67 6.99
N VAL A 284 -24.94 16.11 7.60
CA VAL A 284 -24.89 15.73 9.02
C VAL A 284 -23.77 14.69 9.21
N VAL A 285 -22.92 14.97 10.20
CA VAL A 285 -21.77 14.17 10.62
C VAL A 285 -21.75 14.13 12.13
N ASP A 286 -21.07 13.13 12.69
CA ASP A 286 -20.82 13.03 14.12
C ASP A 286 -20.17 14.32 14.67
N GLU A 287 -20.50 14.66 15.92
CA GLU A 287 -19.91 15.80 16.62
C GLU A 287 -18.37 15.70 16.62
N GLY A 288 -17.71 16.79 16.23
CA GLY A 288 -16.25 16.88 16.14
C GLY A 288 -15.65 16.45 14.79
N PHE A 289 -16.46 16.01 13.82
CA PHE A 289 -15.99 15.66 12.47
C PHE A 289 -16.62 16.56 11.40
N ALA A 290 -16.00 16.56 10.22
CA ALA A 290 -16.47 17.28 9.04
C ALA A 290 -16.17 16.49 7.76
N ARG A 291 -16.97 16.73 6.73
CA ARG A 291 -16.73 16.24 5.37
C ARG A 291 -16.31 17.40 4.45
N TYR A 292 -15.34 17.14 3.59
CA TYR A 292 -14.89 18.12 2.60
C TYR A 292 -14.75 17.51 1.21
N VAL A 293 -14.92 18.34 0.19
CA VAL A 293 -14.24 18.14 -1.10
C VAL A 293 -12.91 18.87 -1.01
N LEU A 294 -11.82 18.12 -1.10
CA LEU A 294 -10.46 18.67 -1.20
C LEU A 294 -10.07 18.68 -2.68
N ILE A 295 -9.48 19.79 -3.12
CA ILE A 295 -9.13 20.03 -4.51
C ILE A 295 -7.65 20.37 -4.57
N ARG A 296 -6.93 19.69 -5.46
CA ARG A 296 -5.53 19.96 -5.79
C ARG A 296 -5.44 20.44 -7.22
N ARG A 297 -4.79 21.58 -7.43
CA ARG A 297 -4.49 22.13 -8.75
C ARG A 297 -2.98 22.12 -9.01
N SER A 298 -2.60 21.65 -10.19
CA SER A 298 -1.22 21.76 -10.65
C SER A 298 -0.84 23.24 -10.84
N ARG A 299 0.38 23.59 -10.41
CA ARG A 299 0.91 24.95 -10.59
C ARG A 299 1.45 25.22 -11.99
N SER A 300 1.79 24.15 -12.74
CA SER A 300 2.26 24.26 -14.11
C SER A 300 1.13 24.17 -15.14
N ASP A 301 0.02 23.54 -14.76
CA ASP A 301 -1.18 23.39 -15.59
C ASP A 301 -2.42 23.64 -14.72
N PRO A 302 -2.97 24.86 -14.72
CA PRO A 302 -4.14 25.21 -13.90
C PRO A 302 -5.39 24.39 -14.19
N HIS A 303 -5.47 23.71 -15.35
CA HIS A 303 -6.59 22.85 -15.71
C HIS A 303 -6.43 21.42 -15.17
N ALA A 304 -5.22 21.03 -14.74
CA ALA A 304 -4.97 19.73 -14.14
C ALA A 304 -5.38 19.72 -12.66
N LEU A 305 -6.65 19.42 -12.44
CA LEU A 305 -7.27 19.27 -11.12
C LEU A 305 -7.32 17.80 -10.67
N SER A 306 -7.19 17.59 -9.36
CA SER A 306 -7.46 16.30 -8.70
C SER A 306 -8.38 16.53 -7.51
N PHE A 307 -9.30 15.62 -7.29
CA PHE A 307 -10.39 15.77 -6.34
C PHE A 307 -10.37 14.65 -5.32
N TYR A 308 -10.72 14.96 -4.08
CA TYR A 308 -10.77 14.00 -2.99
C TYR A 308 -12.00 14.24 -2.13
N LEU A 309 -12.59 13.15 -1.64
CA LEU A 309 -13.50 13.22 -0.51
C LEU A 309 -12.72 13.03 0.78
N VAL A 310 -13.04 13.86 1.75
CA VAL A 310 -12.40 13.89 3.05
C VAL A 310 -13.45 13.70 4.13
N PHE A 311 -13.12 12.87 5.11
CA PHE A 311 -13.75 12.85 6.42
C PHE A 311 -12.64 13.02 7.45
N ALA A 312 -12.75 14.02 8.31
CA ALA A 312 -11.67 14.44 9.21
C ALA A 312 -12.22 15.08 10.48
N PRO A 313 -11.42 15.21 11.55
CA PRO A 313 -11.73 16.11 12.66
C PRO A 313 -12.07 17.51 12.13
N ALA A 314 -13.05 18.18 12.75
CA ALA A 314 -13.57 19.47 12.28
C ALA A 314 -12.51 20.60 12.32
N ASP A 315 -11.48 20.43 13.14
CA ASP A 315 -10.33 21.33 13.27
C ASP A 315 -9.16 20.99 12.33
N ALA A 316 -9.25 19.92 11.54
CA ALA A 316 -8.21 19.54 10.59
C ALA A 316 -7.89 20.70 9.64
N THR A 317 -6.62 21.02 9.49
CA THR A 317 -6.17 22.16 8.68
C THR A 317 -6.01 21.79 7.21
N LEU A 318 -6.06 22.77 6.30
CA LEU A 318 -5.79 22.50 4.88
C LEU A 318 -4.38 21.93 4.66
N VAL A 319 -3.41 22.34 5.48
CA VAL A 319 -2.03 21.81 5.48
C VAL A 319 -2.01 20.32 5.80
N GLU A 320 -2.75 19.90 6.82
CA GLU A 320 -2.84 18.49 7.21
C GLU A 320 -3.51 17.65 6.11
N LEU A 321 -4.59 18.15 5.53
CA LEU A 321 -5.29 17.48 4.42
C LEU A 321 -4.39 17.33 3.18
N ALA A 322 -3.66 18.38 2.80
CA ALA A 322 -2.72 18.36 1.69
C ALA A 322 -1.56 17.38 1.96
N GLY A 323 -1.05 17.35 3.19
CA GLY A 323 -0.04 16.40 3.64
C GLY A 323 -0.52 14.95 3.53
N ALA A 324 -1.70 14.65 4.08
CA ALA A 324 -2.31 13.32 4.01
C ALA A 324 -2.54 12.87 2.56
N ALA A 325 -3.09 13.75 1.70
CA ALA A 325 -3.28 13.46 0.28
C ALA A 325 -1.95 13.14 -0.43
N GLY A 326 -0.86 13.83 -0.06
CA GLY A 326 0.49 13.61 -0.60
C GLY A 326 1.08 12.24 -0.24
N LEU A 327 0.73 11.68 0.91
CA LEU A 327 1.21 10.38 1.39
C LEU A 327 0.62 9.19 0.62
N ARG A 328 -0.42 9.39 -0.20
CA ARG A 328 -0.97 8.32 -1.07
C ARG A 328 0.11 7.72 -1.98
N TRP A 329 1.09 8.51 -2.40
CA TRP A 329 2.18 8.06 -3.27
C TRP A 329 3.08 6.98 -2.64
N THR A 330 3.07 6.82 -1.32
CA THR A 330 3.95 5.86 -0.61
C THR A 330 3.73 4.41 -1.02
N ILE A 331 2.50 4.03 -1.42
CA ILE A 331 2.23 2.67 -1.94
C ILE A 331 2.84 2.45 -3.32
N GLU A 332 2.90 3.48 -4.16
CA GLU A 332 3.53 3.40 -5.48
C GLU A 332 5.04 3.20 -5.33
N GLU A 333 5.67 3.86 -4.36
CA GLU A 333 7.07 3.60 -4.00
C GLU A 333 7.29 2.17 -3.47
N CYS A 334 6.32 1.63 -2.71
CA CYS A 334 6.37 0.24 -2.27
C CYS A 334 6.31 -0.70 -3.47
N PHE A 335 5.44 -0.45 -4.45
CA PHE A 335 5.36 -1.25 -5.67
C PHE A 335 6.63 -1.15 -6.50
N GLN A 336 7.17 0.06 -6.68
CA GLN A 336 8.38 0.28 -7.48
C GLN A 336 9.55 -0.52 -6.89
N ARG A 337 9.84 -0.34 -5.59
CA ARG A 337 10.92 -1.09 -4.92
C ARG A 337 10.68 -2.60 -4.93
N ALA A 338 9.44 -3.03 -4.66
CA ALA A 338 9.13 -4.45 -4.62
C ALA A 338 9.26 -5.12 -6.00
N LYS A 339 8.95 -4.42 -7.10
CA LYS A 339 9.13 -4.93 -8.47
C LYS A 339 10.60 -4.90 -8.88
N ASP A 340 11.22 -3.72 -8.79
CA ASP A 340 12.58 -3.49 -9.27
C ASP A 340 13.62 -4.34 -8.52
N ASP A 341 13.53 -4.38 -7.19
CA ASP A 341 14.58 -4.98 -6.36
C ASP A 341 14.22 -6.40 -5.90
N LEU A 342 12.94 -6.64 -5.61
CA LEU A 342 12.49 -7.85 -4.91
C LEU A 342 11.66 -8.80 -5.77
N GLY A 343 11.43 -8.47 -7.05
CA GLY A 343 10.73 -9.36 -7.98
C GLY A 343 9.27 -9.65 -7.65
N LEU A 344 8.52 -8.65 -7.18
CA LEU A 344 7.07 -8.73 -7.00
C LEU A 344 6.37 -9.20 -8.29
N ASP A 345 6.83 -8.75 -9.45
CA ASP A 345 6.31 -9.10 -10.78
C ASP A 345 7.02 -10.29 -11.45
N HIS A 346 8.02 -10.87 -10.79
CA HIS A 346 8.73 -12.07 -11.24
C HIS A 346 8.02 -13.39 -10.89
N CYS A 347 6.80 -13.33 -10.34
CA CYS A 347 6.04 -14.52 -9.96
C CYS A 347 5.67 -15.41 -11.16
N GLU A 348 6.17 -16.64 -11.18
CA GLU A 348 5.89 -17.65 -12.24
C GLU A 348 4.76 -18.61 -11.86
N ALA A 349 4.24 -18.52 -10.63
CA ALA A 349 3.21 -19.42 -10.13
C ALA A 349 1.89 -19.26 -10.91
N ARG A 350 1.22 -20.40 -11.13
CA ARG A 350 -0.08 -20.45 -11.81
C ARG A 350 -1.25 -20.69 -10.86
N SER A 351 -0.98 -21.19 -9.65
CA SER A 351 -1.99 -21.50 -8.64
C SER A 351 -2.30 -20.31 -7.73
N TRP A 352 -3.51 -20.32 -7.16
CA TRP A 352 -3.97 -19.34 -6.18
C TRP A 352 -3.00 -19.20 -5.00
N HIS A 353 -2.68 -20.32 -4.35
CA HIS A 353 -1.76 -20.34 -3.22
C HIS A 353 -0.34 -19.93 -3.64
N GLY A 354 0.14 -20.35 -4.82
CA GLY A 354 1.48 -20.01 -5.28
C GLY A 354 1.66 -18.51 -5.51
N TRP A 355 0.64 -17.85 -6.06
CA TRP A 355 0.63 -16.38 -6.19
C TRP A 355 0.69 -15.70 -4.83
N HIS A 356 -0.21 -16.06 -3.90
CA HIS A 356 -0.27 -15.42 -2.58
C HIS A 356 1.04 -15.63 -1.82
N ARG A 357 1.60 -16.84 -1.84
CA ARG A 357 2.86 -17.19 -1.19
C ARG A 357 4.05 -16.40 -1.72
N HIS A 358 4.17 -16.25 -3.05
CA HIS A 358 5.22 -15.42 -3.65
C HIS A 358 5.12 -13.97 -3.18
N MET A 359 3.93 -13.36 -3.31
CA MET A 359 3.70 -11.98 -2.87
C MET A 359 4.00 -11.80 -1.39
N THR A 360 3.71 -12.80 -0.56
CA THR A 360 4.03 -12.80 0.87
C THR A 360 5.51 -12.71 1.15
N LEU A 361 6.30 -13.56 0.47
CA LEU A 361 7.73 -13.64 0.69
C LEU A 361 8.43 -12.37 0.20
N VAL A 362 7.96 -11.80 -0.91
CA VAL A 362 8.40 -10.48 -1.39
C VAL A 362 8.07 -9.39 -0.37
N MET A 363 6.86 -9.40 0.20
CA MET A 363 6.50 -8.45 1.25
C MET A 363 7.33 -8.64 2.52
N ALA A 364 7.69 -9.87 2.89
CA ALA A 364 8.56 -10.13 4.04
C ALA A 364 9.97 -9.55 3.82
N ALA A 365 10.53 -9.72 2.62
CA ALA A 365 11.81 -9.11 2.25
C ALA A 365 11.73 -7.56 2.23
N ALA A 366 10.64 -7.00 1.70
CA ALA A 366 10.41 -5.55 1.71
C ALA A 366 10.28 -5.02 3.15
N ALA A 367 9.56 -5.74 4.01
CA ALA A 367 9.39 -5.40 5.41
C ALA A 367 10.72 -5.41 6.18
N PHE A 368 11.62 -6.36 5.88
CA PHE A 368 12.98 -6.37 6.42
C PHE A 368 13.73 -5.08 6.10
N LEU A 369 13.76 -4.69 4.82
CA LEU A 369 14.43 -3.47 4.37
C LEU A 369 13.79 -2.21 4.99
N ALA A 370 12.46 -2.18 5.10
CA ALA A 370 11.74 -1.09 5.74
C ALA A 370 12.09 -0.96 7.23
N LYS A 371 12.18 -2.09 7.96
CA LYS A 371 12.62 -2.10 9.37
C LYS A 371 14.06 -1.61 9.51
N LEU A 372 14.99 -2.09 8.69
CA LEU A 372 16.38 -1.61 8.72
C LEU A 372 16.44 -0.10 8.50
N GLY A 373 15.69 0.42 7.52
CA GLY A 373 15.57 1.85 7.28
C GLY A 373 14.97 2.62 8.46
N ALA A 374 13.96 2.06 9.13
CA ALA A 374 13.37 2.64 10.33
C ALA A 374 14.36 2.68 11.50
N ASP A 375 15.13 1.61 11.71
CA ASP A 375 16.13 1.52 12.78
C ASP A 375 17.29 2.51 12.55
N LEU A 376 17.71 2.69 11.29
CA LEU A 376 18.66 3.76 10.90
C LEU A 376 18.11 5.15 11.24
N ARG A 377 16.87 5.45 10.84
CA ARG A 377 16.22 6.74 11.12
C ARG A 377 16.11 7.01 12.62
N ARG A 378 15.71 6.01 13.41
CA ARG A 378 15.64 6.12 14.87
C ARG A 378 17.01 6.36 15.50
N SER A 379 18.03 5.65 15.04
CA SER A 379 19.40 5.81 15.54
C SER A 379 19.97 7.20 15.23
N ALA A 380 19.64 7.75 14.05
CA ALA A 380 20.01 9.10 13.66
C ALA A 380 19.28 10.19 14.48
N LEU A 381 17.99 10.00 14.77
CA LEU A 381 17.16 10.94 15.53
C LEU A 381 17.33 10.86 17.06
N GLY A 382 17.86 9.74 17.58
CA GLY A 382 17.92 9.45 19.01
C GLY A 382 19.13 10.01 19.78
N LYS A 383 20.06 10.73 19.14
CA LYS A 383 21.20 11.37 19.84
C LYS A 383 20.90 12.86 20.09
N PRO A 384 20.99 13.36 21.34
CA PRO A 384 20.96 14.79 21.62
C PRO A 384 22.02 15.48 20.77
N ASN A 385 21.59 16.48 20.02
CA ASN A 385 22.49 17.27 19.20
C ASN A 385 23.19 18.29 20.11
N GLU A 386 24.26 17.87 20.79
CA GLU A 386 25.01 18.75 21.73
C GLU A 386 25.72 19.92 21.01
N THR A 387 25.77 19.93 19.68
CA THR A 387 26.58 20.89 18.91
C THR A 387 25.85 21.70 17.85
N SER A 388 24.52 21.62 17.72
CA SER A 388 23.79 22.60 16.90
C SER A 388 23.44 23.84 17.72
N PRO A 389 23.82 25.06 17.27
CA PRO A 389 23.37 26.27 17.93
C PRO A 389 21.85 26.29 17.93
N LYS A 390 21.25 26.56 19.10
CA LYS A 390 19.82 26.80 19.23
C LYS A 390 19.47 27.95 18.28
N SER A 391 18.86 27.64 17.15
CA SER A 391 18.24 28.65 16.30
C SER A 391 17.06 29.21 17.07
N ALA A 392 17.29 30.34 17.74
CA ALA A 392 16.23 31.23 18.15
C ALA A 392 15.55 31.74 16.88
N ILE A 393 14.47 31.08 16.46
CA ILE A 393 13.48 31.77 15.64
C ILE A 393 12.61 32.50 16.66
N ALA A 394 12.96 33.78 16.84
CA ALA A 394 12.19 34.72 17.62
C ALA A 394 10.87 35.05 16.90
N ALA A 395 9.81 35.13 17.72
CA ALA A 395 8.50 35.78 17.58
C ALA A 395 7.83 35.85 16.20
#